data_AF-Q7P3S8-F1
#
_entry.id   AF-Q7P3S8-F1
#
_cell.length_a   1.000
_cell.length_b   1.000
_cell.length_c   1.000
_cell.angle_alpha   90.00
_cell.angle_beta   90.00
_cell.angle_gamma   90.00
#
_symmetry.space_group_name_H-M   'P 1'
#
loop_
_entity.id
_entity.type
_entity.pdbx_description
1 polymer ?
#
loop_
_entity_poly.entity_id
_entity_poly.type
_entity_poly.pdbx_seq_one_letter_code
_entity_poly.pdbx_strand_id
1 'polypeptide(L)'
;MNFELKKLVLDSRDVAKMLGKNHADLLRDIARNKDYLIKSKIAFNEFFIKTQYKDKINRTLIRYDITKKGCEFLAHKLTGKKGAIFTATYINKFHEMEQALKEPKEQKKLPFSEVKPTTWRGTPVIEVQDLAKLTNITDATIHWYSRNEKINLRYENLQKYKKENSDKDYTNISAISVLYKEMVISLCKKYGVYEKYKDFIENYFRTDNRIECKVIDKPFNDKYYNEMYECMVKAYQFESQIEKIYEEQLLPLYNRIDKLNDLKRDTMLTPFMV
;
A
#
# COMPACT_ATOMS: atom_id res chain seq x y z
N MET A 1 13.77 -1.81 -9.45
CA MET A 1 12.45 -1.28 -9.87
C MET A 1 12.33 0.09 -9.21
N ASN A 2 12.44 1.17 -9.99
CA ASN A 2 12.38 2.53 -9.44
C ASN A 2 10.97 2.77 -8.91
N PHE A 3 10.81 2.86 -7.59
CA PHE A 3 9.60 3.42 -7.00
C PHE A 3 9.64 4.93 -7.21
N GLU A 4 9.15 5.39 -8.36
CA GLU A 4 8.85 6.81 -8.52
C GLU A 4 7.70 7.15 -7.56
N LEU A 5 8.00 7.96 -6.55
CA LEU A 5 6.99 8.64 -5.75
C LEU A 5 6.03 9.35 -6.71
N LYS A 6 4.77 8.89 -6.75
CA LYS A 6 3.73 9.45 -7.60
C LYS A 6 3.47 10.89 -7.16
N LYS A 7 4.14 11.85 -7.81
CA LYS A 7 3.95 13.28 -7.54
C LYS A 7 2.52 13.64 -7.91
N LEU A 8 1.79 14.22 -6.96
CA LEU A 8 0.47 14.80 -7.22
C LEU A 8 0.63 16.01 -8.14
N VAL A 9 -0.06 15.96 -9.27
CA VAL A 9 0.01 17.00 -10.32
C VAL A 9 -1.38 17.27 -10.87
N LEU A 10 -1.61 18.53 -11.28
CA LEU A 10 -2.80 18.95 -12.00
C LEU A 10 -2.52 19.13 -13.48
N ASP A 11 -3.50 18.82 -14.32
CA ASP A 11 -3.42 19.08 -15.75
C ASP A 11 -3.54 20.59 -16.01
N SER A 12 -2.61 21.15 -16.79
CA SER A 12 -2.67 22.54 -17.27
C SER A 12 -4.02 22.94 -17.90
N ARG A 13 -4.78 22.01 -18.49
CA ARG A 13 -6.11 22.27 -19.05
C ARG A 13 -7.13 22.56 -17.95
N ASP A 14 -7.06 21.83 -16.85
CA ASP A 14 -7.96 22.03 -15.71
C ASP A 14 -7.56 23.29 -14.94
N VAL A 15 -6.26 23.53 -14.78
CA VAL A 15 -5.75 24.78 -14.22
C VAL A 15 -6.17 25.99 -15.06
N ALA A 16 -6.17 25.91 -16.39
CA ALA A 16 -6.66 26.97 -17.26
C ALA A 16 -8.15 27.29 -17.02
N LYS A 17 -8.98 26.25 -16.82
CA LYS A 17 -10.40 26.40 -16.45
C LYS A 17 -10.56 27.06 -15.08
N MET A 18 -9.79 26.62 -14.08
CA MET A 18 -9.81 27.22 -12.73
C MET A 18 -9.42 28.71 -12.74
N LEU A 19 -8.53 29.09 -13.67
CA LEU A 19 -8.08 30.46 -13.87
C LEU A 19 -9.05 31.30 -14.74
N GLY A 20 -10.04 30.66 -15.36
CA GLY A 20 -10.95 31.32 -16.29
C GLY A 20 -10.24 31.88 -17.53
N LYS A 21 -9.18 31.22 -18.01
CA LYS A 21 -8.44 31.63 -19.21
C LYS A 21 -8.27 30.50 -20.21
N ASN A 22 -7.98 30.85 -21.46
CA ASN A 22 -7.73 29.86 -22.50
C ASN A 22 -6.45 29.07 -22.20
N HIS A 23 -6.46 27.78 -22.52
CA HIS A 23 -5.29 26.91 -22.31
C HIS A 23 -4.06 27.39 -23.11
N ALA A 24 -4.26 27.88 -24.33
CA ALA A 24 -3.18 28.45 -25.15
C ALA A 24 -2.48 29.64 -24.48
N ASP A 25 -3.23 30.52 -23.82
CA ASP A 25 -2.67 31.68 -23.11
C ASP A 25 -1.89 31.23 -21.87
N LEU A 26 -2.40 30.23 -21.13
CA LEU A 26 -1.66 29.61 -20.03
C LEU A 26 -0.33 29.01 -20.49
N LEU A 27 -0.32 28.29 -21.62
CA LEU A 27 0.90 27.69 -22.17
C LEU A 27 1.93 28.76 -22.54
N ARG A 28 1.48 29.90 -23.09
CA ARG A 28 2.36 31.04 -23.39
C ARG A 28 2.95 31.64 -22.12
N ASP A 29 2.15 31.80 -21.07
CA ASP A 29 2.63 32.29 -19.77
C ASP A 29 3.69 31.34 -19.18
N ILE A 30 3.44 30.03 -19.21
CA ILE A 30 4.37 29.00 -18.72
C ILE A 30 5.67 29.04 -19.53
N ALA A 31 5.60 29.18 -20.85
CA ALA A 31 6.78 29.31 -21.71
C ALA A 31 7.60 30.55 -21.35
N ARG A 32 6.96 31.69 -21.08
CA ARG A 32 7.65 32.91 -20.63
C ARG A 32 8.29 32.72 -19.26
N ASN A 33 7.60 32.05 -18.34
CA ASN A 33 8.10 31.73 -17.01
C ASN A 33 9.31 30.79 -17.05
N LYS A 34 9.34 29.87 -18.01
CA LYS A 34 10.47 28.98 -18.25
C LYS A 34 11.75 29.78 -18.47
N ASP A 35 11.70 30.80 -19.31
CA ASP A 35 12.88 31.63 -19.61
C ASP A 35 13.37 32.40 -18.37
N TYR A 36 12.45 32.91 -17.54
CA TYR A 36 12.81 33.59 -16.29
C TYR A 36 13.43 32.61 -15.27
N LEU A 37 12.83 31.44 -15.09
CA LEU A 37 13.28 30.45 -14.10
C LEU A 37 14.64 29.84 -14.48
N ILE A 38 14.85 29.55 -15.76
CA ILE A 38 16.14 29.04 -16.26
C ILE A 38 17.25 30.08 -16.08
N LYS A 39 16.99 31.36 -16.42
CA LYS A 39 17.96 32.45 -16.23
C LYS A 39 18.37 32.62 -14.77
N SER A 40 17.42 32.43 -13.85
CA SER A 40 17.67 32.52 -12.40
C SER A 40 18.20 31.24 -11.75
N LYS A 41 18.58 30.21 -12.54
CA LYS A 41 19.05 28.90 -12.07
C LYS A 41 18.05 28.14 -11.17
N ILE A 42 16.76 28.41 -11.31
CA ILE A 42 15.69 27.70 -10.57
C ILE A 42 15.19 26.53 -11.43
N ALA A 43 15.00 25.36 -10.81
CA ALA A 43 14.57 24.16 -11.50
C ALA A 43 13.11 24.26 -12.00
N PHE A 44 12.92 24.62 -13.27
CA PHE A 44 11.59 24.73 -13.92
C PHE A 44 10.75 23.45 -13.76
N ASN A 45 11.38 22.27 -13.85
CA ASN A 45 10.72 20.98 -13.77
C ASN A 45 10.13 20.67 -12.38
N GLU A 46 10.49 21.42 -11.33
CA GLU A 46 9.81 21.30 -10.03
C GLU A 46 8.42 21.94 -10.02
N PHE A 47 8.17 22.89 -10.91
CA PHE A 47 6.93 23.65 -11.00
C PHE A 47 6.04 23.15 -12.14
N PHE A 48 6.64 22.96 -13.31
CA PHE A 48 5.94 22.63 -14.54
C PHE A 48 6.66 21.48 -15.25
N ILE A 49 6.00 20.33 -15.35
CA ILE A 49 6.52 19.14 -16.01
C ILE A 49 5.93 19.08 -17.42
N LYS A 50 6.76 19.15 -18.45
CA LYS A 50 6.29 19.12 -19.84
C LYS A 50 5.78 17.72 -20.18
N THR A 51 4.52 17.63 -20.57
CA THR A 51 3.85 16.40 -21.02
C THR A 51 3.20 16.60 -22.39
N GLN A 52 2.72 15.53 -22.98
CA GLN A 52 2.05 15.57 -24.28
C GLN A 52 0.81 14.68 -24.27
N TYR A 53 -0.20 15.05 -25.02
CA TYR A 53 -1.41 14.25 -25.20
C TYR A 53 -1.78 14.14 -26.68
N LYS A 54 -2.48 13.06 -27.02
CA LYS A 54 -3.05 12.87 -28.35
C LYS A 54 -4.48 13.38 -28.35
N ASP A 55 -4.79 14.23 -29.33
CA ASP A 55 -6.14 14.71 -29.58
C ASP A 55 -7.00 13.64 -30.30
N LYS A 56 -8.31 13.87 -30.42
CA LYS A 56 -9.24 12.99 -31.16
C LYS A 56 -8.85 12.79 -32.63
N ILE A 57 -8.11 13.74 -33.19
CA ILE A 57 -7.58 13.73 -34.56
C ILE A 57 -6.13 13.19 -34.60
N ASN A 58 -5.70 12.48 -33.55
CA ASN A 58 -4.37 11.87 -33.41
C ASN A 58 -3.18 12.85 -33.50
N ARG A 59 -3.42 14.14 -33.31
CA ARG A 59 -2.37 15.17 -33.22
C ARG A 59 -1.74 15.16 -31.84
N THR A 60 -0.42 15.31 -31.77
CA THR A 60 0.30 15.41 -30.48
C THR A 60 0.34 16.88 -30.05
N LEU A 61 -0.30 17.17 -28.92
CA LEU A 61 -0.40 18.51 -28.35
C LEU A 61 0.35 18.60 -27.02
N ILE A 62 0.96 19.76 -26.78
CA ILE A 62 1.75 20.01 -25.57
C ILE A 62 0.80 20.31 -24.41
N ARG A 63 1.12 19.72 -23.26
CA ARG A 63 0.48 19.95 -21.96
C ARG A 63 1.57 20.14 -20.91
N TYR A 64 1.20 20.72 -19.77
CA TYR A 64 2.04 20.66 -18.58
C TYR A 64 1.29 20.00 -17.44
N ASP A 65 2.03 19.20 -16.69
CA ASP A 65 1.61 18.68 -15.39
C ASP A 65 2.16 19.65 -14.34
N ILE A 66 1.25 20.31 -13.64
CA ILE A 66 1.54 21.43 -12.75
C ILE A 66 1.53 20.90 -11.31
N THR A 67 2.64 21.09 -10.60
CA THR A 67 2.77 20.68 -9.19
C THR A 67 2.05 21.68 -8.28
N LYS A 68 1.90 21.34 -7.00
CA LYS A 68 1.37 22.27 -5.98
C LYS A 68 2.16 23.58 -5.94
N LYS A 69 3.49 23.51 -6.00
CA LYS A 69 4.38 24.68 -6.12
C LYS A 69 4.12 25.50 -7.39
N GLY A 70 3.84 24.82 -8.51
CA GLY A 70 3.47 25.47 -9.77
C GLY A 70 2.15 26.25 -9.67
N CYS A 71 1.16 25.69 -8.97
CA CYS A 71 -0.11 26.38 -8.69
C CYS A 71 0.09 27.58 -7.77
N GLU A 72 0.89 27.45 -6.71
CA GLU A 72 1.26 28.56 -5.82
C GLU A 72 1.93 29.70 -6.59
N PHE A 73 2.88 29.36 -7.47
CA PHE A 73 3.56 30.34 -8.32
C PHE A 73 2.60 31.08 -9.26
N LEU A 74 1.63 30.38 -9.85
CA LEU A 74 0.60 31.00 -10.68
C LEU A 74 -0.35 31.87 -9.84
N ALA A 75 -0.71 31.42 -8.63
CA ALA A 75 -1.59 32.15 -7.72
C ALA A 75 -0.97 33.47 -7.26
N HIS A 76 0.34 33.49 -6.96
CA HIS A 76 1.04 34.72 -6.56
C HIS A 76 1.01 35.83 -7.61
N LYS A 77 0.84 35.48 -8.89
CA LYS A 77 0.70 36.46 -9.98
C LYS A 77 -0.72 37.01 -10.11
N LEU A 78 -1.70 36.39 -9.47
CA LEU A 78 -3.10 36.80 -9.50
C LEU A 78 -3.43 37.56 -8.23
N THR A 79 -3.95 38.78 -8.39
CA THR A 79 -4.37 39.60 -7.26
C THR A 79 -5.89 39.70 -7.17
N GLY A 80 -6.38 40.01 -5.98
CA GLY A 80 -7.81 40.22 -5.71
C GLY A 80 -8.65 38.94 -5.74
N LYS A 81 -9.96 39.11 -6.05
CA LYS A 81 -10.98 38.05 -5.96
C LYS A 81 -10.61 36.80 -6.78
N LYS A 82 -10.02 36.98 -7.97
CA LYS A 82 -9.65 35.86 -8.86
C LYS A 82 -8.51 35.01 -8.28
N GLY A 83 -7.51 35.65 -7.66
CA GLY A 83 -6.42 34.95 -7.00
C GLY A 83 -6.91 34.12 -5.81
N ALA A 84 -7.75 34.71 -4.96
CA ALA A 84 -8.29 34.01 -3.80
C ALA A 84 -9.12 32.77 -4.16
N ILE A 85 -9.99 32.87 -5.18
CA ILE A 85 -10.81 31.74 -5.67
C ILE A 85 -9.92 30.63 -6.24
N PHE A 86 -8.92 31.00 -7.05
CA PHE A 86 -8.00 30.02 -7.61
C PHE A 86 -7.23 29.28 -6.51
N THR A 87 -6.73 30.03 -5.51
CA THR A 87 -6.01 29.46 -4.36
C THR A 87 -6.84 28.45 -3.58
N ALA A 88 -8.07 28.83 -3.20
CA ALA A 88 -8.97 27.91 -2.52
C ALA A 88 -9.26 26.66 -3.36
N THR A 89 -9.46 26.83 -4.67
CA THR A 89 -9.84 25.74 -5.58
C THR A 89 -8.72 24.71 -5.74
N TYR A 90 -7.48 25.14 -5.99
CA TYR A 90 -6.39 24.17 -6.15
C TYR A 90 -6.04 23.51 -4.81
N ILE A 91 -6.09 24.24 -3.69
CA ILE A 91 -5.85 23.66 -2.35
C ILE A 91 -6.83 22.53 -2.07
N ASN A 92 -8.13 22.76 -2.27
CA ASN A 92 -9.14 21.73 -2.08
C ASN A 92 -8.90 20.53 -3.01
N LYS A 93 -8.52 20.79 -4.27
CA LYS A 93 -8.24 19.70 -5.23
C LYS A 93 -7.05 18.85 -4.82
N PHE A 94 -5.96 19.46 -4.34
CA PHE A 94 -4.82 18.70 -3.83
C PHE A 94 -5.18 17.96 -2.53
N HIS A 95 -6.01 18.54 -1.67
CA HIS A 95 -6.49 17.86 -0.46
C HIS A 95 -7.36 16.63 -0.80
N GLU A 96 -8.29 16.76 -1.76
CA GLU A 96 -9.07 15.63 -2.30
C GLU A 96 -8.15 14.54 -2.86
N MET A 97 -7.10 14.92 -3.60
CA MET A 97 -6.13 13.98 -4.15
C MET A 97 -5.30 13.29 -3.06
N GLU A 98 -4.87 14.03 -2.04
CA GLU A 98 -4.18 13.48 -0.88
C GLU A 98 -5.09 12.54 -0.09
N GLN A 99 -6.37 12.89 0.09
CA GLN A 99 -7.38 12.03 0.72
C GLN A 99 -7.61 10.77 -0.10
N ALA A 100 -7.78 10.85 -1.42
CA ALA A 100 -7.95 9.68 -2.29
C ALA A 100 -6.72 8.75 -2.34
N LEU A 101 -5.53 9.26 -1.96
CA LEU A 101 -4.33 8.44 -1.78
C LEU A 101 -4.21 7.86 -0.36
N LYS A 102 -4.77 8.56 0.65
CA LYS A 102 -4.79 8.16 2.06
C LYS A 102 -5.92 7.21 2.39
N GLU A 103 -7.06 7.33 1.71
CA GLU A 103 -8.07 6.30 1.69
C GLU A 103 -7.35 5.04 1.24
N PRO A 104 -7.30 3.99 2.09
CA PRO A 104 -6.92 2.69 1.60
C PRO A 104 -7.86 2.48 0.44
N LYS A 105 -7.34 2.41 -0.79
CA LYS A 105 -8.09 1.81 -1.90
C LYS A 105 -8.79 0.65 -1.25
N GLU A 106 -10.12 0.63 -1.29
CA GLU A 106 -10.86 -0.54 -0.89
C GLU A 106 -10.31 -1.68 -1.76
N GLN A 107 -9.26 -2.34 -1.27
CA GLN A 107 -9.26 -3.77 -1.21
C GLN A 107 -10.61 -4.02 -0.57
N LYS A 108 -11.62 -4.29 -1.40
CA LYS A 108 -12.79 -5.04 -0.94
C LYS A 108 -12.17 -6.05 -0.01
N LYS A 109 -12.39 -5.91 1.31
CA LYS A 109 -11.90 -6.87 2.28
C LYS A 109 -12.42 -8.17 1.73
N LEU A 110 -11.54 -8.93 1.08
CA LEU A 110 -11.90 -10.26 0.66
C LEU A 110 -12.33 -10.94 1.96
N PRO A 111 -13.35 -11.80 1.94
CA PRO A 111 -14.04 -12.29 3.14
C PRO A 111 -13.17 -13.30 3.90
N PHE A 112 -11.93 -12.94 4.17
CA PHE A 112 -10.96 -13.71 4.90
C PHE A 112 -11.03 -13.20 6.33
N SER A 113 -11.78 -13.96 7.15
CA SER A 113 -11.50 -14.05 8.58
C SER A 113 -9.98 -14.21 8.77
N GLU A 114 -9.40 -13.43 9.67
CA GLU A 114 -8.00 -13.44 10.13
C GLU A 114 -7.34 -14.84 10.07
N VAL A 115 -6.82 -15.25 8.90
CA VAL A 115 -6.09 -16.52 8.78
C VAL A 115 -4.68 -16.25 9.28
N LYS A 116 -4.43 -16.57 10.56
CA LYS A 116 -3.08 -16.56 11.12
C LYS A 116 -2.17 -17.46 10.28
N PRO A 117 -1.02 -16.97 9.80
CA PRO A 117 -0.07 -17.79 9.05
C PRO A 117 0.38 -18.97 9.90
N THR A 118 0.39 -20.18 9.32
CA THR A 118 0.99 -21.32 9.99
C THR A 118 2.48 -21.38 9.69
N THR A 119 3.23 -21.93 10.63
CA THR A 119 4.68 -22.04 10.52
C THR A 119 5.12 -23.49 10.68
N TRP A 120 6.14 -23.87 9.93
CA TRP A 120 6.80 -25.15 10.09
C TRP A 120 8.29 -24.90 10.22
N ARG A 121 8.85 -25.20 11.40
CA ARG A 121 10.25 -24.91 11.75
C ARG A 121 10.60 -23.42 11.58
N GLY A 122 9.68 -22.54 11.99
CA GLY A 122 9.81 -21.09 11.88
C GLY A 122 9.65 -20.52 10.47
N THR A 123 9.40 -21.36 9.46
CA THR A 123 9.14 -20.90 8.08
C THR A 123 7.64 -20.85 7.81
N PRO A 124 7.09 -19.76 7.25
CA PRO A 124 5.67 -19.67 6.94
C PRO A 124 5.29 -20.69 5.85
N VAL A 125 4.25 -21.47 6.15
CA VAL A 125 3.67 -22.49 5.26
C VAL A 125 2.16 -22.32 5.23
N ILE A 126 1.50 -22.78 4.17
CA ILE A 126 0.04 -22.86 4.12
C ILE A 126 -0.41 -24.31 4.06
N GLU A 127 -1.48 -24.63 4.78
CA GLU A 127 -2.12 -25.93 4.68
C GLU A 127 -2.90 -26.05 3.37
N VAL A 128 -2.85 -27.23 2.76
CA VAL A 128 -3.55 -27.48 1.48
C VAL A 128 -5.06 -27.25 1.63
N GLN A 129 -5.65 -27.64 2.77
CA GLN A 129 -7.07 -27.45 3.03
C GLN A 129 -7.46 -25.97 3.08
N ASP A 130 -6.62 -25.13 3.68
CA ASP A 130 -6.87 -23.70 3.76
C ASP A 130 -6.70 -23.05 2.40
N LEU A 131 -5.67 -23.44 1.63
CA LEU A 131 -5.48 -22.96 0.27
C LEU A 131 -6.67 -23.33 -0.65
N ALA A 132 -7.23 -24.53 -0.49
CA ALA A 132 -8.40 -24.97 -1.25
C ALA A 132 -9.62 -24.08 -0.96
N LYS A 133 -9.88 -23.79 0.33
CA LYS A 133 -10.96 -22.89 0.76
C LYS A 133 -10.76 -21.46 0.23
N LEU A 134 -9.51 -20.98 0.19
CA LEU A 134 -9.19 -19.62 -0.24
C LEU A 134 -9.33 -19.42 -1.75
N THR A 135 -8.76 -20.33 -2.53
CA THR A 135 -8.62 -20.18 -3.99
C THR A 135 -9.78 -20.78 -4.78
N ASN A 136 -10.68 -21.51 -4.12
CA ASN A 136 -11.76 -22.28 -4.75
C ASN A 136 -11.24 -23.39 -5.70
N ILE A 137 -9.97 -23.75 -5.58
CA ILE A 137 -9.36 -24.90 -6.25
C ILE A 137 -9.62 -26.14 -5.37
N THR A 138 -9.98 -27.26 -5.99
CA THR A 138 -10.28 -28.47 -5.22
C THR A 138 -9.03 -29.05 -4.57
N ASP A 139 -9.19 -29.57 -3.35
CA ASP A 139 -8.13 -30.20 -2.56
C ASP A 139 -7.37 -31.29 -3.36
N ALA A 140 -8.12 -32.15 -4.07
CA ALA A 140 -7.56 -33.17 -4.95
C ALA A 140 -6.64 -32.60 -6.03
N THR A 141 -7.02 -31.46 -6.62
CA THR A 141 -6.23 -30.79 -7.66
C THR A 141 -4.91 -30.27 -7.09
N ILE A 142 -4.98 -29.65 -5.90
CA ILE A 142 -3.78 -29.16 -5.21
C ILE A 142 -2.87 -30.33 -4.83
N HIS A 143 -3.42 -31.41 -4.28
CA HIS A 143 -2.68 -32.60 -3.93
C HIS A 143 -2.03 -33.32 -5.11
N TRP A 144 -2.70 -33.33 -6.27
CA TRP A 144 -2.16 -33.89 -7.51
C TRP A 144 -1.01 -33.04 -8.04
N TYR A 145 -1.20 -31.72 -8.08
CA TYR A 145 -0.18 -30.77 -8.55
C TYR A 145 1.08 -30.79 -7.66
N SER A 146 0.89 -30.88 -6.35
CA SER A 146 1.98 -30.81 -5.37
C SER A 146 2.51 -32.17 -4.92
N ARG A 147 2.21 -33.26 -5.65
CA ARG A 147 2.49 -34.65 -5.24
C ARG A 147 3.94 -34.90 -4.82
N ASN A 148 4.90 -34.29 -5.49
CA ASN A 148 6.33 -34.53 -5.28
C ASN A 148 7.01 -33.52 -4.35
N GLU A 149 6.39 -32.35 -4.16
CA GLU A 149 7.03 -31.19 -3.53
C GLU A 149 6.30 -30.71 -2.27
N LYS A 150 5.09 -31.22 -1.98
CA LYS A 150 4.39 -30.95 -0.70
C LYS A 150 5.05 -31.67 0.45
N ILE A 151 5.07 -31.01 1.61
CA ILE A 151 5.48 -31.66 2.85
C ILE A 151 4.28 -32.39 3.44
N ASN A 152 4.40 -33.70 3.61
CA ASN A 152 3.40 -34.51 4.31
C ASN A 152 3.86 -34.72 5.76
N LEU A 153 3.25 -33.99 6.69
CA LEU A 153 3.51 -34.09 8.12
C LEU A 153 2.72 -35.27 8.69
N ARG A 154 3.44 -36.23 9.27
CA ARG A 154 2.89 -37.41 9.96
C ARG A 154 3.66 -37.68 11.25
N TYR A 155 3.06 -38.42 12.18
CA TYR A 155 3.68 -38.90 13.40
C TYR A 155 4.39 -37.77 14.19
N GLU A 156 5.70 -37.91 14.43
CA GLU A 156 6.51 -36.97 15.22
C GLU A 156 6.54 -35.56 14.60
N ASN A 157 6.65 -35.46 13.27
CA ASN A 157 6.66 -34.16 12.60
C ASN A 157 5.32 -33.44 12.74
N LEU A 158 4.22 -34.20 12.72
CA LEU A 158 2.89 -33.64 12.94
C LEU A 158 2.74 -33.13 14.38
N GLN A 159 3.25 -33.85 15.38
CA GLN A 159 3.21 -33.40 16.77
C GLN A 159 3.98 -32.08 16.96
N LYS A 160 5.17 -31.95 16.34
CA LYS A 160 5.96 -30.71 16.35
C LYS A 160 5.18 -29.55 15.71
N TYR A 161 4.53 -29.79 14.58
CA TYR A 161 3.74 -28.78 13.88
C TYR A 161 2.51 -28.34 14.68
N LYS A 162 1.79 -29.29 15.31
CA LYS A 162 0.64 -28.97 16.17
C LYS A 162 1.06 -28.12 17.37
N LYS A 163 2.24 -28.36 17.94
CA LYS A 163 2.80 -27.55 19.04
C LYS A 163 3.16 -26.14 18.60
N GLU A 164 3.72 -25.98 17.40
CA GLU A 164 4.08 -24.68 16.81
C GLU A 164 2.84 -23.84 16.43
N ASN A 165 1.73 -24.50 16.09
CA ASN A 165 0.50 -23.86 15.61
C ASN A 165 -0.70 -24.15 16.53
N SER A 166 -0.52 -23.99 17.85
CA SER A 166 -1.52 -24.36 18.87
C SER A 166 -2.86 -23.63 18.77
N ASP A 167 -2.94 -22.55 17.98
CA ASP A 167 -4.15 -21.75 17.80
C ASP A 167 -5.22 -22.45 16.94
N LYS A 168 -4.85 -23.50 16.19
CA LYS A 168 -5.79 -24.29 15.38
C LYS A 168 -6.13 -25.60 16.08
N ASP A 169 -7.39 -26.01 15.94
CA ASP A 169 -7.85 -27.31 16.43
C ASP A 169 -7.42 -28.44 15.48
N TYR A 170 -6.53 -29.32 15.98
CA TYR A 170 -6.06 -30.50 15.27
C TYR A 170 -6.44 -31.82 15.95
N THR A 171 -7.47 -31.84 16.79
CA THR A 171 -7.90 -33.00 17.61
C THR A 171 -8.00 -34.30 16.81
N ASN A 172 -8.63 -34.29 15.63
CA ASN A 172 -8.90 -35.49 14.82
C ASN A 172 -8.01 -35.64 13.57
N ILE A 173 -6.88 -34.95 13.50
CA ILE A 173 -6.04 -34.93 12.29
C ILE A 173 -4.81 -35.84 12.45
N SER A 174 -4.68 -36.82 11.56
CA SER A 174 -3.60 -37.83 11.53
C SER A 174 -2.48 -37.51 10.53
N ALA A 175 -2.74 -36.65 9.54
CA ALA A 175 -1.76 -36.18 8.57
C ALA A 175 -2.13 -34.79 8.06
N ILE A 176 -1.13 -33.94 7.80
CA ILE A 176 -1.32 -32.61 7.21
C ILE A 176 -0.36 -32.45 6.03
N SER A 177 -0.87 -31.93 4.92
CA SER A 177 -0.02 -31.46 3.81
C SER A 177 0.13 -29.95 3.89
N VAL A 178 1.39 -29.49 3.88
CA VAL A 178 1.72 -28.06 3.88
C VAL A 178 2.55 -27.69 2.64
N LEU A 179 2.39 -26.45 2.19
CA LEU A 179 3.04 -25.89 1.00
C LEU A 179 3.81 -24.61 1.35
N TYR A 180 4.99 -24.46 0.77
CA TYR A 180 5.76 -23.21 0.83
C TYR A 180 5.26 -22.19 -0.19
N LYS A 181 5.65 -20.93 0.04
CA LYS A 181 5.33 -19.77 -0.82
C LYS A 181 5.53 -20.04 -2.30
N GLU A 182 6.68 -20.60 -2.68
CA GLU A 182 7.04 -20.82 -4.09
C GLU A 182 6.04 -21.73 -4.81
N MET A 183 5.62 -22.81 -4.14
CA MET A 183 4.63 -23.76 -4.64
C MET A 183 3.24 -23.14 -4.75
N VAL A 184 2.85 -22.32 -3.78
CA VAL A 184 1.55 -21.62 -3.82
C VAL A 184 1.51 -20.67 -5.01
N ILE A 185 2.59 -19.92 -5.25
CA ILE A 185 2.70 -19.01 -6.39
C ILE A 185 2.63 -19.78 -7.72
N SER A 186 3.37 -20.88 -7.86
CA SER A 186 3.36 -21.69 -9.10
C SER A 186 1.98 -22.27 -9.38
N LEU A 187 1.32 -22.80 -8.35
CA LEU A 187 -0.04 -23.33 -8.44
C LEU A 187 -1.04 -22.24 -8.84
N CYS A 188 -1.05 -21.11 -8.14
CA CYS A 188 -1.99 -20.03 -8.42
C CYS A 188 -1.79 -19.43 -9.82
N LYS A 189 -0.55 -19.35 -10.31
CA LYS A 189 -0.27 -18.90 -11.68
C LYS A 189 -0.79 -19.89 -12.73
N LYS A 190 -0.62 -21.19 -12.50
CA LYS A 190 -1.10 -22.23 -13.42
C LYS A 190 -2.62 -22.21 -13.59
N TYR A 191 -3.35 -21.97 -12.51
CA TYR A 191 -4.81 -21.90 -12.54
C TYR A 191 -5.36 -20.49 -12.81
N GLY A 192 -4.50 -19.51 -13.12
CA GLY A 192 -4.91 -18.14 -13.46
C GLY A 192 -5.54 -17.35 -12.31
N VAL A 193 -5.39 -17.81 -11.07
CA VAL A 193 -5.97 -17.16 -9.87
C VAL A 193 -4.97 -16.25 -9.16
N TYR A 194 -3.69 -16.25 -9.56
CA TYR A 194 -2.63 -15.52 -8.87
C TYR A 194 -2.92 -14.02 -8.71
N GLU A 195 -3.28 -13.31 -9.77
CA GLU A 195 -3.54 -11.85 -9.69
C GLU A 195 -4.68 -11.51 -8.71
N LYS A 196 -5.65 -12.40 -8.54
CA LYS A 196 -6.76 -12.21 -7.60
C LYS A 196 -6.34 -12.35 -6.13
N TYR A 197 -5.38 -13.24 -5.85
CA TYR A 197 -4.93 -13.55 -4.49
C TYR A 197 -3.51 -13.09 -4.20
N LYS A 198 -2.92 -12.28 -5.09
CA LYS A 198 -1.53 -11.84 -5.01
C LYS A 198 -1.24 -11.15 -3.69
N ASP A 199 -2.03 -10.13 -3.35
CA ASP A 199 -1.86 -9.36 -2.13
C ASP A 199 -2.00 -10.24 -0.88
N PHE A 200 -2.93 -11.21 -0.91
CA PHE A 200 -3.09 -12.18 0.18
C PHE A 200 -1.88 -13.10 0.31
N ILE A 201 -1.42 -13.72 -0.78
CA ILE A 201 -0.25 -14.63 -0.77
C ILE A 201 0.98 -13.87 -0.32
N GLU A 202 1.18 -12.65 -0.81
CA GLU A 202 2.28 -11.80 -0.40
C GLU A 202 2.19 -11.48 1.09
N ASN A 203 1.02 -11.10 1.62
CA ASN A 203 0.83 -10.80 3.04
C ASN A 203 0.93 -12.04 3.96
N TYR A 204 0.35 -13.17 3.56
CA TYR A 204 0.36 -14.42 4.32
C TYR A 204 1.77 -14.98 4.49
N PHE A 205 2.57 -14.91 3.42
CA PHE A 205 3.98 -15.30 3.41
C PHE A 205 4.91 -14.10 3.54
N ARG A 206 4.45 -12.96 4.07
CA ARG A 206 5.36 -12.01 4.68
C ARG A 206 5.97 -12.79 5.83
N THR A 207 7.23 -13.20 5.65
CA THR A 207 8.09 -13.40 6.80
C THR A 207 7.91 -12.12 7.59
N ASP A 208 7.36 -12.24 8.80
CA ASP A 208 7.44 -11.18 9.78
C ASP A 208 8.87 -10.65 9.66
N ASN A 209 9.02 -9.44 9.10
CA ASN A 209 10.30 -8.79 8.98
C ASN A 209 10.67 -8.27 10.38
N ARG A 210 10.58 -9.14 11.40
CA ARG A 210 11.72 -9.50 12.24
C ARG A 210 12.91 -9.93 11.38
N ILE A 211 13.30 -9.05 10.46
CA ILE A 211 14.69 -8.83 10.18
C ILE A 211 15.20 -8.39 11.55
N GLU A 212 15.74 -9.32 12.33
CA GLU A 212 16.96 -8.99 13.05
C GLU A 212 17.77 -8.25 12.01
N CYS A 213 17.85 -6.93 12.13
CA CYS A 213 18.74 -6.13 11.31
C CYS A 213 20.08 -6.81 11.54
N LYS A 214 20.53 -7.60 10.56
CA LYS A 214 21.91 -8.07 10.55
C LYS A 214 22.67 -6.77 10.48
N VAL A 215 23.15 -6.33 11.64
CA VAL A 215 23.90 -5.10 11.78
C VAL A 215 25.16 -5.36 10.96
N ILE A 216 25.19 -4.83 9.75
CA ILE A 216 26.41 -4.78 8.98
C ILE A 216 27.15 -3.60 9.59
N ASP A 217 28.28 -3.86 10.24
CA ASP A 217 29.11 -2.80 10.79
C ASP A 217 29.56 -1.87 9.65
N LYS A 218 28.98 -0.67 9.61
CA LYS A 218 29.34 0.46 8.74
C LYS A 218 29.57 0.04 7.28
N PRO A 219 28.49 -0.25 6.53
CA PRO A 219 28.58 -0.78 5.16
C PRO A 219 29.18 0.21 4.15
N PHE A 220 29.41 1.47 4.53
CA PHE A 220 29.94 2.50 3.66
C PHE A 220 31.32 2.98 4.13
N ASN A 221 32.23 3.30 3.20
CA ASN A 221 33.57 3.82 3.52
C ASN A 221 33.57 5.31 3.94
N ASP A 222 32.41 5.97 3.85
CA ASP A 222 32.23 7.40 4.12
C ASP A 222 31.42 7.61 5.42
N LYS A 223 31.91 8.51 6.27
CA LYS A 223 31.33 8.86 7.57
C LYS A 223 29.89 9.38 7.45
N TYR A 224 29.60 10.22 6.46
CA TYR A 224 28.28 10.83 6.29
C TYR A 224 27.21 9.80 5.93
N TYR A 225 27.53 8.85 5.05
CA TYR A 225 26.60 7.80 4.65
C TYR A 225 26.35 6.76 5.74
N ASN A 226 27.35 6.49 6.58
CA ASN A 226 27.15 5.65 7.76
C ASN A 226 26.25 6.33 8.81
N GLU A 227 26.42 7.63 9.05
CA GLU A 227 25.53 8.38 9.96
C GLU A 227 24.08 8.39 9.45
N MET A 228 23.88 8.57 8.15
CA MET A 228 22.56 8.45 7.52
C MET A 228 21.97 7.05 7.67
N TYR A 229 22.78 5.99 7.48
CA TYR A 229 22.36 4.60 7.66
C TYR A 229 21.92 4.31 9.10
N GLU A 230 22.68 4.77 10.11
CA GLU A 230 22.31 4.65 11.52
C GLU A 230 20.97 5.34 11.82
N CYS A 231 20.74 6.53 11.26
CA CYS A 231 19.45 7.22 11.38
C CYS A 231 18.31 6.42 10.75
N MET A 232 18.53 5.82 9.58
CA MET A 232 17.52 4.97 8.92
C MET A 232 17.20 3.71 9.74
N VAL A 233 18.21 3.05 10.32
CA VAL A 233 18.03 1.88 11.18
C VAL A 233 17.21 2.24 12.42
N LYS A 234 17.51 3.38 13.06
CA LYS A 234 16.72 3.86 14.21
C LYS A 234 15.28 4.20 13.85
N ALA A 235 15.05 4.84 12.71
CA ALA A 235 13.70 5.14 12.24
C ALA A 235 12.87 3.86 12.05
N TYR A 236 13.46 2.84 11.42
CA TYR A 236 12.81 1.54 11.23
C TYR A 236 12.48 0.84 12.56
N GLN A 237 13.39 0.92 13.55
CA GLN A 237 13.14 0.39 14.89
C GLN A 237 11.95 1.06 15.57
N PHE A 238 11.83 2.39 15.44
CA PHE A 238 10.69 3.12 15.99
C PHE A 238 9.38 2.79 15.27
N GLU A 239 9.40 2.68 13.94
CA GLU A 239 8.24 2.26 13.15
C GLU A 239 7.73 0.88 13.60
N SER A 240 8.64 -0.07 13.78
CA SER A 240 8.31 -1.42 14.29
C SER A 240 7.73 -1.39 15.71
N GLN A 241 8.26 -0.55 16.61
CA GLN A 241 7.70 -0.38 17.96
C GLN A 241 6.29 0.20 17.93
N ILE A 242 6.02 1.18 17.06
CA ILE A 242 4.69 1.77 16.91
C ILE A 242 3.69 0.74 16.40
N GLU A 243 4.07 -0.04 15.39
CA GLU A 243 3.23 -1.10 14.82
C GLU A 243 2.89 -2.17 15.87
N LYS A 244 3.86 -2.55 16.70
CA LYS A 244 3.65 -3.46 17.83
C LYS A 244 2.63 -2.93 18.84
N ILE A 245 2.72 -1.65 19.22
CA ILE A 245 1.76 -1.03 20.13
C ILE A 245 0.35 -0.99 19.51
N TYR A 246 0.28 -0.71 18.21
CA TYR A 246 -0.99 -0.68 17.48
C TYR A 246 -1.67 -2.06 17.49
N GLU A 247 -0.96 -3.12 17.10
CA GLU A 247 -1.52 -4.47 17.01
C GLU A 247 -1.79 -5.13 18.37
N GLU A 248 -0.87 -5.00 19.33
CA GLU A 248 -0.98 -5.71 20.61
C GLU A 248 -1.91 -5.00 21.61
N GLN A 249 -1.98 -3.66 21.55
CA GLN A 249 -2.71 -2.88 22.56
C GLN A 249 -3.91 -2.15 21.99
N LEU A 250 -3.74 -1.43 20.88
CA LEU A 250 -4.78 -0.55 20.36
C LEU A 250 -5.90 -1.32 19.67
N LEU A 251 -5.55 -2.24 18.76
CA LEU A 251 -6.50 -3.00 17.95
C LEU A 251 -7.45 -3.89 18.79
N PRO A 252 -7.00 -4.61 19.83
CA PRO A 252 -7.89 -5.38 20.70
C PRO A 252 -8.86 -4.51 21.50
N LEU A 253 -8.43 -3.31 21.92
CA LEU A 253 -9.29 -2.34 22.61
C LEU A 253 -10.37 -1.79 21.68
N TYR A 254 -10.01 -1.42 20.46
CA TYR A 254 -10.98 -0.99 19.43
C TYR A 254 -12.01 -2.09 19.15
N ASN A 255 -11.56 -3.32 18.93
CA ASN A 255 -12.43 -4.47 18.71
C ASN A 255 -13.37 -4.73 19.91
N ARG A 256 -12.92 -4.44 21.14
CA ARG A 256 -13.74 -4.55 22.35
C ARG A 256 -14.79 -3.44 22.44
N ILE A 257 -14.45 -2.22 22.07
CA ILE A 257 -15.38 -1.09 22.01
C ILE A 257 -16.49 -1.36 21.00
N ASP A 258 -16.13 -1.85 19.80
CA ASP A 258 -17.11 -2.16 18.76
C ASP A 258 -18.09 -3.25 19.22
N LYS A 259 -17.59 -4.34 19.83
CA LYS A 259 -18.44 -5.37 20.44
C LYS A 259 -19.40 -4.81 21.50
N LEU A 260 -18.93 -3.90 22.35
CA LEU A 260 -19.76 -3.26 23.38
C LEU A 260 -20.83 -2.34 22.76
N ASN A 261 -20.49 -1.62 21.68
CA ASN A 261 -21.42 -0.78 20.95
C ASN A 261 -22.50 -1.58 20.23
N ASP A 262 -22.15 -2.74 19.67
CA ASP A 262 -23.11 -3.65 19.04
C ASP A 262 -24.04 -4.26 20.11
N LEU A 263 -23.49 -4.73 21.24
CA LEU A 263 -24.29 -5.21 22.39
C LEU A 263 -25.24 -4.15 22.95
N LYS A 264 -24.80 -2.88 23.03
CA LYS A 264 -25.65 -1.75 23.45
C LYS A 264 -26.80 -1.51 22.46
N ARG A 265 -26.54 -1.70 21.16
CA ARG A 265 -27.55 -1.58 20.10
C ARG A 265 -28.58 -2.71 20.20
N ASP A 266 -28.13 -3.94 20.43
CA ASP A 266 -28.98 -5.13 20.50
C ASP A 266 -29.85 -5.18 21.76
N THR A 267 -29.42 -4.55 22.86
CA THR A 267 -30.13 -4.54 24.15
C THR A 267 -31.17 -3.42 24.29
N MET A 268 -31.33 -2.52 23.31
CA MET A 268 -32.25 -1.37 23.37
C MET A 268 -32.16 -0.57 24.68
N LEU A 269 -30.98 -0.49 25.30
CA LEU A 269 -30.74 0.36 26.47
C LEU A 269 -30.64 1.82 26.00
N THR A 270 -31.78 2.52 26.05
CA THR A 270 -31.78 3.99 26.04
C THR A 270 -30.94 4.49 27.22
N PRO A 271 -30.16 5.57 27.07
CA PRO A 271 -29.50 6.18 28.21
C PRO A 271 -30.58 6.51 29.24
N PHE A 272 -30.42 6.02 30.48
CA PHE A 272 -31.24 6.48 31.59
C PHE A 272 -31.13 8.01 31.62
N MET A 273 -32.22 8.67 31.23
CA MET A 273 -32.37 10.12 31.39
C MET A 273 -32.43 10.38 32.91
N VAL A 274 -31.37 11.00 33.42
CA VAL A 274 -31.39 11.73 34.70
C VAL A 274 -31.48 13.21 34.36
#